data_AF-A0A6V7J171-F1
#
_entry.id   AF-A0A6V7J171-F1
#
_cell.length_a   1.000
_cell.length_b   1.000
_cell.length_c   1.000
_cell.angle_alpha   90.00
_cell.angle_beta   90.00
_cell.angle_gamma   90.00
#
_symmetry.space_group_name_H-M   'P 1'
#
loop_
_entity.id
_entity.type
_entity.pdbx_description
1 polymer ?
#
loop_
_entity_poly.entity_id
_entity_poly.type
_entity_poly.pdbx_seq_one_letter_code
_entity_poly.pdbx_strand_id
1 'polypeptide(L)' 'MRLLYECIPMAYIVQEAGGKASNGEIDILDVVPEKIHQRSPIILGSADDVDDVLAVIKKHKK' A
#
# COMPACT_ATOMS: atom_id res chain seq x y z
N MET A 1 7.36 2.52 5.84
CA MET A 1 8.43 2.92 4.91
C MET A 1 8.22 4.38 4.50
N ARG A 2 9.12 5.03 3.74
CA ARG A 2 8.98 6.39 3.21
C ARG A 2 8.22 6.37 1.90
N LEU A 3 7.23 7.24 1.79
CA LEU A 3 6.25 7.20 0.72
C LEU A 3 6.90 7.38 -0.67
N LEU A 4 7.67 8.45 -0.86
CA LEU A 4 8.17 8.87 -2.17
C LEU A 4 9.18 7.91 -2.81
N TYR A 5 10.10 7.35 -2.02
CA TYR A 5 11.25 6.62 -2.56
C TYR A 5 11.39 5.20 -2.01
N GLU A 6 10.46 4.74 -1.17
CA GLU A 6 10.36 3.33 -0.77
C GLU A 6 9.00 2.75 -1.18
N CYS A 7 7.88 3.38 -0.77
CA CYS A 7 6.54 2.83 -1.01
C CYS A 7 6.07 2.94 -2.46
N ILE A 8 6.07 4.15 -3.04
CA ILE A 8 5.54 4.40 -4.40
C ILE A 8 6.31 3.58 -5.46
N PRO A 9 7.65 3.55 -5.47
CA PRO A 9 8.39 2.75 -6.45
C PRO A 9 8.08 1.25 -6.35
N MET A 10 8.00 0.71 -5.13
CA MET A 10 7.67 -0.71 -4.92
C MET A 10 6.23 -1.03 -5.32
N ALA A 11 5.29 -0.15 -4.97
CA ALA A 11 3.88 -0.31 -5.34
C ALA A 11 3.69 -0.32 -6.86
N TYR A 12 4.39 0.58 -7.58
CA TYR A 12 4.34 0.62 -9.04
C TYR A 12 4.83 -0.70 -9.65
N ILE A 13 5.98 -1.22 -9.22
CA ILE A 13 6.52 -2.50 -9.72
C ILE A 13 5.56 -3.66 -9.45
N VAL A 14 5.02 -3.75 -8.24
CA VAL A 14 4.12 -4.84 -7.85
C VAL A 14 2.82 -4.79 -8.64
N GLN A 15 2.28 -3.59 -8.86
CA GLN A 15 1.03 -3.42 -9.61
C GLN A 15 1.21 -3.76 -11.10
N GLU A 16 2.33 -3.36 -11.70
CA GLU A 16 2.69 -3.78 -13.07
C GLU A 16 2.91 -5.30 -13.18
N ALA A 17 3.30 -5.96 -12.10
CA ALA A 17 3.39 -7.42 -12.02
C ALA A 17 2.04 -8.12 -11.75
N GLY A 18 0.93 -7.38 -11.68
CA GLY A 18 -0.41 -7.91 -11.39
C GLY A 18 -0.69 -8.16 -9.90
N GLY A 19 0.19 -7.69 -9.01
CA GLY A 19 -0.03 -7.68 -7.57
C GLY A 19 -0.79 -6.44 -7.10
N LYS A 20 -0.90 -6.30 -5.78
CA LYS A 20 -1.57 -5.15 -5.14
C LYS A 20 -0.67 -4.51 -4.09
N ALA A 21 -0.85 -3.20 -3.85
CA ALA A 21 -0.11 -2.45 -2.84
C ALA A 21 -0.98 -1.37 -2.18
N SER A 22 -1.25 -1.51 -0.88
CA SER A 22 -2.11 -0.61 -0.10
C SER A 22 -1.45 -0.16 1.21
N ASN A 23 -1.84 1.00 1.73
CA ASN A 23 -1.47 1.45 3.08
C ASN A 23 -2.39 0.89 4.18
N GLY A 24 -3.36 0.03 3.84
CA GLY A 24 -4.38 -0.48 4.74
C GLY A 24 -5.72 0.25 4.65
N GLU A 25 -5.78 1.35 3.90
CA GLU A 25 -7.00 2.14 3.67
C GLU A 25 -7.25 2.39 2.18
N ILE A 26 -6.23 2.87 1.47
CA ILE A 26 -6.24 3.17 0.04
C ILE A 26 -5.01 2.57 -0.64
N ASP A 27 -5.01 2.53 -1.97
CA ASP A 27 -3.86 2.07 -2.72
C ASP A 27 -2.70 3.06 -2.61
N ILE A 28 -1.46 2.56 -2.56
CA ILE A 28 -0.28 3.38 -2.31
C ILE A 28 -0.08 4.45 -3.39
N LEU A 29 -0.43 4.13 -4.64
CA LEU A 29 -0.28 5.05 -5.78
C LEU A 29 -1.28 6.22 -5.73
N ASP A 30 -2.36 6.10 -4.97
CA ASP A 30 -3.36 7.16 -4.80
C ASP A 30 -3.05 8.11 -3.62
N VAL A 31 -2.04 7.78 -2.81
CA VAL A 31 -1.64 8.61 -1.66
C VAL A 31 -0.92 9.86 -2.16
N VAL A 32 -1.53 11.04 -1.97
CA VAL A 32 -0.88 12.32 -2.23
C VAL A 32 0.11 12.64 -1.10
N PRO A 33 1.42 12.78 -1.37
CA PRO A 33 2.42 13.09 -0.34
C PRO A 33 2.30 14.54 0.17
N GLU A 34 2.32 14.74 1.48
CA GLU A 34 2.36 16.05 2.13
C GLU A 34 3.80 16.52 2.43
N LYS A 35 4.75 15.58 2.57
CA LYS A 35 6.15 15.85 2.94
C LYS A 35 7.12 14.91 2.23
N ILE A 36 8.33 15.40 1.93
CA ILE A 36 9.38 14.64 1.23
C ILE A 36 9.85 13.36 1.95
N HIS A 37 9.66 13.29 3.27
CA HIS A 37 10.04 12.14 4.10
C HIS A 37 8.85 11.54 4.83
N GLN A 38 7.63 11.74 4.29
CA GLN A 38 6.42 11.14 4.84
C GLN A 38 6.57 9.63 4.93
N ARG A 39 6.20 9.08 6.09
CA ARG A 39 6.16 7.63 6.29
C ARG A 39 4.74 7.15 6.05
N SER A 40 4.61 5.95 5.47
CA SER A 40 3.34 5.24 5.32
C SER A 40 3.54 3.77 5.71
N PRO A 41 2.53 3.13 6.34
CA PRO A 41 2.41 1.68 6.28
C PRO A 41 2.26 1.24 4.82
N ILE A 42 2.59 -0.02 4.55
CA ILE A 42 2.48 -0.61 3.23
C ILE A 42 2.33 -2.12 3.35
N ILE A 43 1.38 -2.65 2.59
CA ILE A 43 1.05 -4.06 2.43
C ILE A 43 1.08 -4.28 0.92
N LEU A 44 1.96 -5.15 0.43
CA LEU A 44 2.15 -5.41 -0.99
C LEU A 44 2.45 -6.89 -1.23
N GLY A 45 2.00 -7.43 -2.36
CA GLY A 45 2.21 -8.83 -2.74
C GLY A 45 1.16 -9.35 -3.72
N SER A 46 0.88 -10.65 -3.65
CA SER A 46 -0.21 -11.30 -4.39
C SER A 46 -1.52 -10.57 -4.10
N ALA A 47 -2.34 -10.33 -5.13
CA ALA A 47 -3.59 -9.60 -4.97
C ALA A 47 -4.52 -10.24 -3.92
N ASP A 48 -4.66 -11.57 -3.97
CA ASP A 48 -5.52 -12.33 -3.05
C ASP A 48 -5.05 -12.21 -1.58
N ASP A 49 -3.75 -12.38 -1.32
CA ASP A 49 -3.18 -12.25 0.03
C ASP A 49 -3.35 -10.84 0.60
N VAL A 50 -3.15 -9.82 -0.25
CA VAL A 50 -3.32 -8.41 0.14
C VAL A 50 -4.78 -8.15 0.48
N ASP A 51 -5.73 -8.66 -0.31
CA ASP A 51 -7.16 -8.50 -0.06
C ASP A 51 -7.61 -9.19 1.23
N ASP A 52 -7.08 -10.37 1.54
CA ASP A 52 -7.32 -11.05 2.82
C ASP A 52 -6.86 -10.20 4.01
N VAL A 53 -5.66 -9.62 3.94
CA VAL A 53 -5.15 -8.72 5.00
C VAL A 53 -6.02 -7.46 5.10
N LEU A 54 -6.43 -6.86 3.99
CA LEU A 54 -7.30 -5.68 3.98
C LEU A 54 -8.67 -5.97 4.59
N ALA A 55 -9.23 -7.16 4.35
CA ALA A 55 -10.48 -7.60 4.97
C ALA A 55 -10.36 -7.71 6.50
N VAL A 56 -9.24 -8.26 7.00
CA VAL A 56 -8.96 -8.33 8.44
C VAL A 56 -8.82 -6.93 9.05
N ILE A 57 -8.11 -6.02 8.37
CA ILE A 57 -7.97 -4.62 8.81
C ILE A 57 -9.33 -3.94 8.88
N LYS A 58 -10.16 -4.09 7.84
CA LYS A 58 -11.50 -3.51 7.79
C LYS A 58 -12.41 -4.03 8.90
N LYS A 59 -12.33 -5.34 9.22
CA LYS A 59 -13.12 -5.96 10.29
C LYS A 59 -12.79 -5.42 11.69
N HIS A 60 -11.54 -5.02 11.93
CA HIS A 60 -11.08 -4.54 13.24
C HIS A 60 -10.91 -3.02 13.30
N LYS A 61 -11.24 -2.31 12.23
CA LYS A 61 -11.35 -0.86 12.21
C LYS A 61 -12.56 -0.47 13.07
N LYS A 62 -12.30 0.17 14.21
CA LYS A 62 -13.33 0.69 15.12
C LYS A 62 -14.16 1.79 14.46
#